data_AF-A0A7X1I0J7-F1
#
_entry.id   AF-A0A7X1I0J7-F1
#
_cell.length_a   1.000
_cell.length_b   1.000
_cell.length_c   1.000
_cell.angle_alpha   90.00
_cell.angle_beta   90.00
_cell.angle_gamma   90.00
#
_symmetry.space_group_name_H-M   'P 1'
#
loop_
_entity.id
_entity.type
_entity.pdbx_description
1 polymer ?
#
loop_
_entity_poly.entity_id
_entity_poly.type
_entity_poly.pdbx_seq_one_letter_code
_entity_poly.pdbx_strand_id
1 'polypeptide(L)'
;MTPHDSPVLRVAGRPVARLVTRPELPTRLSPRPYLHPVTTLAGTAVTELGPADHPHHLGVGVAVPDVEGHNFWGGRTFVRGRGSVELDNHGAQRHTGFSRCDAEGFAHELRWVADGRELLREHRGVAATGLTGTAWALDLTFSLTNVTGAPLSLGSPATNRRPGAAYRGLFWRARKEDEPPAVFSTDRDGEADAHGRRADWLALAGSTWTLVFAAADDAPRRDAWFVRAAEYPGVGSSLACEERLPLAPGESISRRVVTVVADGRLGRAEAAALVEKAVAE
;
A
#
# COMPACT_ATOMS: atom_id res chain seq x y z
N MET A 1 11.30 -19.94 16.18
CA MET A 1 11.79 -18.74 15.48
C MET A 1 12.13 -17.68 16.51
N THR A 2 13.36 -17.19 16.51
CA THR A 2 13.79 -16.00 17.25
C THR A 2 13.26 -14.72 16.57
N PRO A 3 13.36 -13.53 17.19
CA PRO A 3 12.79 -12.29 16.63
C PRO A 3 13.41 -11.76 15.32
N HIS A 4 14.41 -12.43 14.74
CA HIS A 4 15.27 -11.86 13.68
C HIS A 4 15.05 -12.37 12.26
N ASP A 5 14.32 -13.49 12.06
CA ASP A 5 14.00 -13.98 10.71
C ASP A 5 12.78 -13.27 10.13
N SER A 6 12.97 -12.00 9.76
CA SER A 6 12.05 -11.26 8.88
C SER A 6 12.06 -11.91 7.49
N PRO A 7 10.93 -12.43 6.97
CA PRO A 7 10.88 -13.08 5.67
C PRO A 7 11.43 -12.20 4.54
N VAL A 8 12.12 -12.84 3.59
CA VAL A 8 12.74 -12.18 2.45
C VAL A 8 12.20 -12.79 1.17
N LEU A 9 11.47 -12.00 0.39
CA LEU A 9 11.02 -12.38 -0.94
C LEU A 9 12.20 -12.36 -1.91
N ARG A 10 12.22 -13.32 -2.83
CA ARG A 10 13.26 -13.53 -3.81
C ARG A 10 12.70 -13.75 -5.20
N VAL A 11 13.42 -13.27 -6.20
CA VAL A 11 13.16 -13.54 -7.62
C VAL A 11 14.45 -14.08 -8.24
N ALA A 12 14.39 -15.26 -8.85
CA ALA A 12 15.57 -15.99 -9.35
C ALA A 12 16.71 -16.07 -8.30
N GLY A 13 16.36 -16.34 -7.04
CA GLY A 13 17.28 -16.38 -5.90
C GLY A 13 17.76 -15.03 -5.36
N ARG A 14 17.59 -13.91 -6.09
CA ARG A 14 17.97 -12.57 -5.64
C ARG A 14 16.95 -12.03 -4.63
N PRO A 15 17.36 -11.47 -3.47
CA PRO A 15 16.42 -10.85 -2.54
C PRO A 15 15.87 -9.55 -3.14
N VAL A 16 14.55 -9.37 -3.10
CA VAL A 16 13.85 -8.20 -3.68
C VAL A 16 12.96 -7.45 -2.70
N ALA A 17 12.51 -8.08 -1.61
CA ALA A 17 11.78 -7.40 -0.54
C ALA A 17 11.98 -8.07 0.81
N ARG A 18 11.87 -7.32 1.91
CA ARG A 18 11.88 -7.85 3.29
C ARG A 18 10.63 -7.44 4.05
N LEU A 19 9.97 -8.40 4.71
CA LEU A 19 8.80 -8.18 5.55
C LEU A 19 9.21 -7.92 7.01
N VAL A 20 8.81 -6.77 7.55
CA VAL A 20 8.82 -6.50 8.99
C VAL A 20 7.44 -6.79 9.56
N THR A 21 7.31 -7.76 10.47
CA THR A 21 6.02 -8.20 11.03
C THR A 21 5.60 -7.48 12.31
N ARG A 22 6.57 -6.98 13.08
CA ARG A 22 6.36 -6.32 14.38
C ARG A 22 7.34 -5.16 14.54
N PRO A 23 7.11 -4.01 13.87
CA PRO A 23 8.02 -2.89 13.98
C PRO A 23 7.91 -2.21 15.35
N GLU A 24 9.05 -1.88 15.94
CA GLU A 24 9.16 -1.15 17.20
C GLU A 24 8.95 0.35 16.96
N LEU A 25 7.69 0.75 16.81
CA LEU A 25 7.29 2.12 16.53
C LEU A 25 6.41 2.69 17.66
N PRO A 26 6.53 3.99 18.00
CA PRO A 26 5.58 4.67 18.87
C PRO A 26 4.13 4.54 18.39
N THR A 27 3.17 4.41 19.32
CA THR A 27 1.73 4.23 19.03
C THR A 27 1.20 5.28 18.04
N ARG A 28 1.65 6.53 18.14
CA ARG A 28 1.30 7.63 17.21
C ARG A 28 1.67 7.42 15.74
N LEU A 29 2.46 6.40 15.41
CA LEU A 29 2.80 6.02 14.03
C LEU A 29 1.99 4.82 13.53
N SER A 30 1.04 4.34 14.34
CA SER A 30 0.16 3.19 14.08
C SER A 30 0.94 1.95 13.60
N PRO A 31 1.63 1.25 14.52
CA PRO A 31 2.52 0.12 14.21
C PRO A 31 1.80 -0.97 13.41
N ARG A 32 2.42 -1.40 12.31
CA ARG A 32 1.83 -2.33 11.34
C ARG A 32 2.88 -3.05 10.48
N PRO A 33 2.62 -4.25 9.94
CA PRO A 33 3.55 -4.91 9.04
C PRO A 33 3.73 -4.18 7.71
N TYR A 34 4.98 -4.11 7.23
CA TYR A 34 5.35 -3.49 5.96
C TYR A 34 6.50 -4.22 5.27
N LEU A 35 6.65 -3.98 3.97
CA LEU A 35 7.81 -4.39 3.17
C LEU A 35 8.80 -3.23 3.02
N HIS A 36 10.02 -3.42 3.51
CA HIS A 36 11.14 -2.50 3.30
C HIS A 36 12.51 -3.16 3.60
N PRO A 37 13.56 -2.91 2.78
CA PRO A 37 13.48 -2.29 1.47
C PRO A 37 12.77 -3.22 0.48
N VAL A 38 12.10 -2.64 -0.53
CA VAL A 38 11.80 -3.31 -1.79
C VAL A 38 12.80 -2.78 -2.83
N THR A 39 13.32 -3.63 -3.71
CA THR A 39 14.33 -3.27 -4.72
C THR A 39 13.99 -3.76 -6.13
N THR A 40 14.55 -3.10 -7.14
CA THR A 40 14.63 -3.63 -8.52
C THR A 40 15.61 -4.82 -8.61
N LEU A 41 15.72 -5.48 -9.77
CA LEU A 41 16.62 -6.64 -9.95
C LEU A 41 18.11 -6.26 -10.02
N ALA A 42 18.42 -5.00 -10.35
CA ALA A 42 19.73 -4.37 -10.21
C ALA A 42 20.04 -3.88 -8.77
N GLY A 43 19.11 -4.03 -7.83
CA GLY A 43 19.30 -3.68 -6.42
C GLY A 43 18.97 -2.23 -6.05
N THR A 44 18.41 -1.44 -6.97
CA THR A 44 17.94 -0.08 -6.65
C THR A 44 16.76 -0.15 -5.69
N ALA A 45 16.89 0.41 -4.50
CA ALA A 45 15.77 0.51 -3.55
C ALA A 45 14.68 1.41 -4.14
N VAL A 46 13.42 0.98 -4.03
CA VAL A 46 12.24 1.68 -4.58
C VAL A 46 11.24 2.08 -3.49
N THR A 47 11.68 2.06 -2.23
CA THR A 47 10.85 2.38 -1.05
C THR A 47 11.60 3.23 -0.03
N GLU A 48 10.87 4.08 0.67
CA GLU A 48 11.34 4.85 1.83
C GLU A 48 10.67 4.35 3.13
N LEU A 49 11.36 4.53 4.26
CA LEU A 49 10.87 4.12 5.59
C LEU A 49 11.09 5.25 6.61
N GLY A 50 10.01 5.67 7.28
CA GLY A 50 10.03 6.71 8.30
C GLY A 50 10.68 8.06 7.93
N PRO A 51 10.42 8.66 6.75
CA PRO A 51 10.94 10.00 6.41
C PRO A 51 10.63 11.05 7.48
N ALA A 52 11.52 12.01 7.71
CA ALA A 52 11.41 12.97 8.82
C ALA A 52 10.14 13.86 8.75
N ASP A 53 9.69 14.17 7.53
CA ASP A 53 8.45 14.91 7.22
C ASP A 53 7.19 14.04 7.46
N HIS A 54 7.28 12.74 7.17
CA HIS A 54 6.18 11.79 7.31
C HIS A 54 6.63 10.49 8.02
N PRO A 55 6.92 10.50 9.34
CA PRO A 55 7.51 9.36 10.04
C PRO A 55 6.63 8.10 10.10
N HIS A 56 5.35 8.23 9.76
CA HIS A 56 4.36 7.17 9.71
C HIS A 56 4.22 6.53 8.31
N HIS A 57 5.01 6.96 7.31
CA HIS A 57 5.10 6.29 6.00
C HIS A 57 6.10 5.14 6.08
N LEU A 58 5.63 3.92 5.84
CA LEU A 58 6.38 2.68 6.09
C LEU A 58 6.43 1.80 4.84
N GLY A 59 7.40 2.04 3.95
CA GLY A 59 7.65 1.20 2.76
C GLY A 59 6.40 0.91 1.94
N VAL A 60 6.07 -0.39 1.80
CA VAL A 60 4.81 -0.86 1.20
C VAL A 60 3.99 -1.61 2.24
N GLY A 61 2.69 -1.33 2.31
CA GLY A 61 1.76 -2.09 3.14
C GLY A 61 0.31 -1.63 3.00
N VAL A 62 -0.58 -2.21 3.81
CA VAL A 62 -1.98 -1.79 3.89
C VAL A 62 -2.16 -0.87 5.09
N ALA A 63 -2.86 0.25 4.91
CA ALA A 63 -3.18 1.19 5.99
C ALA A 63 -4.50 1.92 5.71
N VAL A 64 -5.29 2.14 6.76
CA VAL A 64 -6.56 2.88 6.70
C VAL A 64 -6.53 3.98 7.76
N PRO A 65 -6.64 5.27 7.38
CA PRO A 65 -6.51 6.38 8.33
C PRO A 65 -7.75 6.64 9.20
N ASP A 66 -8.89 6.02 8.90
CA ASP A 66 -10.14 6.12 9.67
C ASP A 66 -10.89 4.77 9.61
N VAL A 67 -10.84 4.00 10.70
CA VAL A 67 -11.60 2.77 10.94
C VAL A 67 -12.46 3.02 12.17
N GLU A 68 -13.73 3.34 11.97
CA GLU A 68 -14.66 3.78 13.03
C GLU A 68 -14.06 4.87 13.93
N GLY A 69 -13.40 5.87 13.32
CA GLY A 69 -12.74 6.97 14.03
C GLY A 69 -11.33 6.66 14.54
N HIS A 70 -10.85 5.41 14.45
CA HIS A 70 -9.48 5.04 14.83
C HIS A 70 -8.50 5.13 13.64
N ASN A 71 -7.30 5.63 13.91
CA ASN A 71 -6.26 5.86 12.91
C ASN A 71 -5.26 4.69 12.86
N PHE A 72 -5.29 3.90 11.77
CA PHE A 72 -4.32 2.81 11.50
C PHE A 72 -3.25 3.20 10.46
N TRP A 73 -3.16 4.48 10.11
CA TRP A 73 -2.15 5.07 9.21
C TRP A 73 -0.99 5.70 9.97
N GLY A 74 -1.28 6.30 11.12
CA GLY A 74 -0.35 7.05 11.96
C GLY A 74 -0.36 8.54 11.66
N GLY A 75 0.40 9.31 12.45
CA GLY A 75 0.42 10.76 12.35
C GLY A 75 -0.93 11.41 12.65
N ARG A 76 -1.10 12.65 12.19
CA ARG A 76 -2.28 13.47 12.51
C ARG A 76 -3.55 12.93 11.87
N THR A 77 -4.61 12.83 12.65
CA THR A 77 -5.95 12.49 12.16
C THR A 77 -6.60 13.73 11.54
N PHE A 78 -7.13 13.60 10.32
CA PHE A 78 -7.88 14.69 9.68
C PHE A 78 -9.33 14.71 10.17
N VAL A 79 -9.70 15.79 10.85
CA VAL A 79 -11.06 15.99 11.37
C VAL A 79 -11.76 17.10 10.58
N ARG A 80 -12.96 16.79 10.07
CA ARG A 80 -13.79 17.74 9.30
C ARG A 80 -13.99 19.04 10.09
N GLY A 81 -13.70 20.18 9.47
CA GLY A 81 -13.82 21.50 10.09
C GLY A 81 -12.71 21.88 11.09
N ARG A 82 -11.79 20.96 11.44
CA ARG A 82 -10.64 21.22 12.33
C ARG A 82 -9.28 21.02 11.65
N GLY A 83 -9.25 20.34 10.50
CA GLY A 83 -8.01 20.02 9.79
C GLY A 83 -7.28 18.81 10.39
N SER A 84 -6.00 18.68 10.08
CA SER A 84 -5.14 17.64 10.65
C SER A 84 -4.75 18.00 12.10
N VAL A 85 -5.14 17.16 13.06
CA VAL A 85 -4.91 17.33 14.50
C VAL A 85 -4.23 16.11 15.11
N GLU A 86 -3.43 16.29 16.17
CA GLU A 86 -3.06 15.15 17.03
C GLU A 86 -4.30 14.69 17.80
N LEU A 87 -4.52 13.38 17.86
CA LEU A 87 -5.54 12.73 18.69
C LEU A 87 -4.95 11.43 19.23
N ASP A 88 -5.40 11.02 20.42
CA ASP A 88 -5.08 9.69 20.96
C ASP A 88 -6.11 8.67 20.45
N ASN A 89 -6.10 8.42 19.13
CA ASN A 89 -7.05 7.52 18.45
C ASN A 89 -6.35 6.42 17.64
N HIS A 90 -5.10 6.10 17.99
CA HIS A 90 -4.23 5.27 17.17
C HIS A 90 -4.45 3.77 17.35
N GLY A 91 -4.79 3.10 16.25
CA GLY A 91 -4.83 1.64 16.16
C GLY A 91 -3.49 1.04 15.71
N ALA A 92 -3.34 -0.27 15.89
CA ALA A 92 -2.18 -1.06 15.45
C ALA A 92 -2.61 -2.34 14.73
N GLN A 93 -1.85 -2.74 13.70
CA GLN A 93 -2.00 -4.03 13.03
C GLN A 93 -1.01 -5.02 13.64
N ARG A 94 -1.50 -6.11 14.24
CA ARG A 94 -0.68 -7.10 14.95
C ARG A 94 -0.60 -8.41 14.18
N HIS A 95 0.61 -8.79 13.78
CA HIS A 95 0.86 -10.08 13.14
C HIS A 95 0.68 -11.27 14.10
N THR A 96 -0.25 -12.17 13.76
CA THR A 96 -0.59 -13.35 14.57
C THR A 96 0.04 -14.64 14.06
N GLY A 97 0.23 -14.81 12.74
CA GLY A 97 0.90 -15.98 12.18
C GLY A 97 0.90 -16.04 10.66
N PHE A 98 1.78 -16.87 10.11
CA PHE A 98 1.79 -17.20 8.68
C PHE A 98 0.95 -18.46 8.42
N SER A 99 0.14 -18.43 7.37
CA SER A 99 -0.48 -19.63 6.77
C SER A 99 0.42 -20.23 5.68
N ARG A 100 1.23 -19.40 5.01
CA ARG A 100 2.30 -19.77 4.08
C ARG A 100 3.49 -18.82 4.25
N CYS A 101 4.71 -19.32 4.14
CA CYS A 101 5.92 -18.48 4.06
C CYS A 101 7.05 -19.25 3.36
N ASP A 102 7.44 -18.81 2.17
CA ASP A 102 8.58 -19.30 1.40
C ASP A 102 9.35 -18.12 0.78
N ALA A 103 10.24 -18.38 -0.18
CA ALA A 103 11.06 -17.35 -0.80
C ALA A 103 10.29 -16.57 -1.88
N GLU A 104 9.28 -17.18 -2.50
CA GLU A 104 8.49 -16.63 -3.58
C GLU A 104 7.24 -15.89 -3.07
N GLY A 105 6.77 -16.19 -1.86
CA GLY A 105 5.63 -15.51 -1.25
C GLY A 105 5.33 -15.89 0.20
N PHE A 106 4.40 -15.15 0.80
CA PHE A 106 3.83 -15.47 2.10
C PHE A 106 2.35 -15.12 2.15
N ALA A 107 1.63 -15.77 3.06
CA ALA A 107 0.28 -15.39 3.45
C ALA A 107 0.22 -15.36 4.98
N HIS A 108 -0.35 -14.30 5.55
CA HIS A 108 -0.40 -14.12 7.00
C HIS A 108 -1.69 -13.48 7.52
N GLU A 109 -1.92 -13.71 8.79
CA GLU A 109 -3.08 -13.24 9.56
C GLU A 109 -2.67 -12.08 10.45
N LEU A 110 -3.41 -10.98 10.36
CA LEU A 110 -3.22 -9.76 11.14
C LEU A 110 -4.51 -9.39 11.89
N ARG A 111 -4.38 -8.82 13.08
CA ARG A 111 -5.49 -8.25 13.87
C ARG A 111 -5.35 -6.76 13.98
N TRP A 112 -6.39 -6.02 13.60
CA TRP A 112 -6.47 -4.57 13.72
C TRP A 112 -7.10 -4.23 15.06
N VAL A 113 -6.29 -3.69 15.98
CA VAL A 113 -6.72 -3.37 17.33
C VAL A 113 -6.62 -1.89 17.65
N ALA A 114 -7.62 -1.36 18.35
CA ALA A 114 -7.64 -0.04 18.95
C ALA A 114 -8.39 -0.12 20.29
N ASP A 115 -8.01 0.69 21.28
CA ASP A 115 -8.63 0.75 22.62
C ASP A 115 -8.85 -0.62 23.29
N GLY A 116 -7.88 -1.53 23.11
CA GLY A 116 -7.92 -2.90 23.62
C GLY A 116 -8.87 -3.86 22.90
N ARG A 117 -9.60 -3.40 21.87
CA ARG A 117 -10.60 -4.15 21.11
C ARG A 117 -10.06 -4.53 19.73
N GLU A 118 -10.50 -5.68 19.22
CA GLU A 118 -10.28 -6.12 17.84
C GLU A 118 -11.42 -5.61 16.95
N LEU A 119 -11.09 -4.86 15.90
CA LEU A 119 -12.07 -4.26 14.98
C LEU A 119 -12.14 -5.05 13.67
N LEU A 120 -10.98 -5.31 13.06
CA LEU A 120 -10.85 -6.06 11.82
C LEU A 120 -9.88 -7.23 12.00
N ARG A 121 -10.14 -8.31 11.27
CA ARG A 121 -9.11 -9.29 10.87
C ARG A 121 -8.66 -9.01 9.45
N GLU A 122 -7.40 -9.29 9.18
CA GLU A 122 -6.84 -9.19 7.85
C GLU A 122 -6.07 -10.45 7.48
N HIS A 123 -6.51 -11.11 6.40
CA HIS A 123 -5.67 -12.08 5.68
C HIS A 123 -4.97 -11.33 4.55
N ARG A 124 -3.63 -11.27 4.59
CA ARG A 124 -2.81 -10.61 3.56
C ARG A 124 -1.85 -11.61 2.93
N GLY A 125 -1.91 -11.72 1.61
CA GLY A 125 -0.99 -12.49 0.78
C GLY A 125 -0.03 -11.57 0.03
N VAL A 126 1.22 -12.00 -0.12
CA VAL A 126 2.20 -11.33 -0.98
C VAL A 126 2.97 -12.38 -1.79
N ALA A 127 3.14 -12.17 -3.09
CA ALA A 127 4.00 -12.97 -3.96
C ALA A 127 4.97 -12.08 -4.75
N ALA A 128 6.10 -12.65 -5.14
CA ALA A 128 7.14 -12.03 -5.96
C ALA A 128 7.44 -12.90 -7.19
N THR A 129 7.02 -12.45 -8.37
CA THR A 129 7.12 -13.21 -9.63
C THR A 129 8.08 -12.52 -10.60
N GLY A 130 9.06 -13.23 -11.15
CA GLY A 130 9.96 -12.68 -12.17
C GLY A 130 9.26 -12.52 -13.53
N LEU A 131 9.29 -11.32 -14.12
CA LEU A 131 8.64 -11.05 -15.42
C LEU A 131 9.65 -11.11 -16.57
N THR A 132 10.82 -10.50 -16.38
CA THR A 132 11.92 -10.42 -17.36
C THR A 132 13.27 -10.46 -16.62
N GLY A 133 14.38 -10.31 -17.33
CA GLY A 133 15.71 -10.13 -16.71
C GLY A 133 15.89 -8.79 -15.96
N THR A 134 14.96 -7.84 -16.11
CA THR A 134 15.02 -6.47 -15.56
C THR A 134 13.77 -6.05 -14.79
N ALA A 135 12.72 -6.89 -14.75
CA ALA A 135 11.45 -6.58 -14.10
C ALA A 135 10.86 -7.78 -13.36
N TRP A 136 10.20 -7.50 -12.25
CA TRP A 136 9.44 -8.48 -11.46
C TRP A 136 8.12 -7.87 -10.94
N ALA A 137 7.17 -8.68 -10.54
CA ALA A 137 5.88 -8.28 -10.00
C ALA A 137 5.79 -8.59 -8.51
N LEU A 138 5.39 -7.58 -7.72
CA LEU A 138 4.90 -7.74 -6.36
C LEU A 138 3.37 -7.80 -6.42
N ASP A 139 2.79 -8.98 -6.19
CA ASP A 139 1.35 -9.14 -6.04
C ASP A 139 1.01 -9.04 -4.55
N LEU A 140 0.20 -8.05 -4.14
CA LEU A 140 -0.31 -7.91 -2.79
C LEU A 140 -1.83 -8.06 -2.80
N THR A 141 -2.30 -9.09 -2.08
CA THR A 141 -3.71 -9.29 -1.75
C THR A 141 -3.96 -8.98 -0.28
N PHE A 142 -5.10 -8.37 0.04
CA PHE A 142 -5.60 -8.28 1.41
C PHE A 142 -7.11 -8.43 1.46
N SER A 143 -7.63 -9.05 2.52
CA SER A 143 -9.06 -9.09 2.86
C SER A 143 -9.24 -8.55 4.26
N LEU A 144 -10.11 -7.55 4.47
CA LEU A 144 -10.45 -6.99 5.78
C LEU A 144 -11.85 -7.45 6.19
N THR A 145 -11.96 -8.22 7.27
CA THR A 145 -13.23 -8.73 7.82
C THR A 145 -13.61 -7.96 9.09
N ASN A 146 -14.85 -7.43 9.17
CA ASN A 146 -15.39 -6.88 10.40
C ASN A 146 -15.71 -8.01 11.40
N VAL A 147 -15.03 -8.00 12.56
CA VAL A 147 -15.23 -9.00 13.63
C VAL A 147 -16.00 -8.48 14.83
N THR A 148 -16.55 -7.27 14.75
CA THR A 148 -17.39 -6.69 15.79
C THR A 148 -18.87 -7.04 15.58
N GLY A 149 -19.68 -6.93 16.64
CA GLY A 149 -21.13 -7.16 16.58
C GLY A 149 -21.95 -6.00 15.99
N ALA A 150 -21.31 -4.97 15.42
CA ALA A 150 -21.97 -3.81 14.83
C ALA A 150 -21.33 -3.46 13.46
N PRO A 151 -22.00 -2.70 12.59
CA PRO A 151 -21.36 -2.16 11.39
C PRO A 151 -20.17 -1.27 11.74
N LEU A 152 -19.09 -1.36 10.95
CA LEU A 152 -17.93 -0.47 11.02
C LEU A 152 -17.87 0.44 9.79
N SER A 153 -17.35 1.65 9.94
CA SER A 153 -17.12 2.60 8.86
C SER A 153 -15.62 2.74 8.51
N LEU A 154 -15.22 2.44 7.28
CA LEU A 154 -13.88 2.73 6.76
C LEU A 154 -13.87 4.03 5.95
N GLY A 155 -12.98 4.96 6.30
CA GLY A 155 -12.89 6.29 5.69
C GLY A 155 -11.47 6.75 5.41
N SER A 156 -11.38 7.91 4.77
CA SER A 156 -10.15 8.65 4.49
C SER A 156 -10.36 10.14 4.78
N PRO A 157 -9.30 10.97 4.81
CA PRO A 157 -9.46 12.41 4.85
C PRO A 157 -10.36 12.94 3.72
N ALA A 158 -10.35 12.34 2.52
CA ALA A 158 -11.27 12.68 1.44
C ALA A 158 -12.74 12.45 1.81
N THR A 159 -13.09 11.30 2.38
CA THR A 159 -14.46 11.05 2.87
C THR A 159 -14.83 11.97 4.04
N ASN A 160 -13.83 12.45 4.79
CA ASN A 160 -13.96 13.48 5.83
C ASN A 160 -13.91 14.92 5.30
N ARG A 161 -14.05 15.11 3.97
CA ARG A 161 -14.07 16.40 3.24
C ARG A 161 -12.73 17.13 3.14
N ARG A 162 -11.61 16.40 2.95
CA ARG A 162 -10.33 16.90 2.45
C ARG A 162 -10.11 16.45 0.99
N PRO A 163 -10.49 17.24 -0.03
CA PRO A 163 -10.24 16.89 -1.44
C PRO A 163 -8.77 16.52 -1.69
N GLY A 164 -8.53 15.52 -2.57
CA GLY A 164 -7.18 15.08 -2.93
C GLY A 164 -6.41 14.33 -1.84
N ALA A 165 -7.09 13.78 -0.82
CA ALA A 165 -6.47 13.02 0.27
C ALA A 165 -7.20 11.68 0.51
N ALA A 166 -7.38 10.91 -0.57
CA ALA A 166 -8.13 9.66 -0.59
C ALA A 166 -7.32 8.39 -0.21
N TYR A 167 -6.12 8.55 0.34
CA TYR A 167 -5.25 7.44 0.73
C TYR A 167 -5.93 6.49 1.73
N ARG A 168 -6.12 5.22 1.32
CA ARG A 168 -6.76 4.13 2.07
C ARG A 168 -6.49 2.81 1.34
N GLY A 169 -6.15 1.73 2.04
CA GLY A 169 -5.83 0.44 1.41
C GLY A 169 -4.32 0.25 1.23
N LEU A 170 -3.86 -0.27 0.09
CA LEU A 170 -2.43 -0.32 -0.21
C LEU A 170 -1.87 1.10 -0.29
N PHE A 171 -0.69 1.29 0.31
CA PHE A 171 0.16 2.45 0.05
C PHE A 171 1.62 2.02 -0.13
N TRP A 172 2.26 2.66 -1.10
CA TRP A 172 3.67 2.53 -1.41
C TRP A 172 4.32 3.90 -1.25
N ARG A 173 5.17 4.06 -0.22
CA ARG A 173 6.07 5.22 -0.11
C ARG A 173 7.32 4.95 -0.94
N ALA A 174 7.39 5.53 -2.13
CA ALA A 174 8.52 5.32 -3.05
C ALA A 174 9.73 6.15 -2.60
N ARG A 175 10.93 5.85 -3.14
CA ARG A 175 12.13 6.64 -2.82
C ARG A 175 11.98 8.06 -3.36
N LYS A 176 12.42 9.06 -2.60
CA LYS A 176 12.66 10.41 -3.09
C LYS A 176 13.99 10.47 -3.84
N GLU A 177 14.03 11.33 -4.84
CA GLU A 177 15.23 11.73 -5.59
C GLU A 177 15.23 13.26 -5.65
N ASP A 178 16.30 13.85 -6.19
CA ASP A 178 16.40 15.32 -6.33
C ASP A 178 15.29 15.86 -7.27
N GLU A 179 15.00 15.12 -8.33
CA GLU A 179 13.88 15.38 -9.25
C GLU A 179 12.67 14.47 -8.92
N PRO A 180 11.43 14.99 -8.98
CA PRO A 180 10.23 14.16 -8.85
C PRO A 180 10.15 13.05 -9.91
N PRO A 181 9.72 11.83 -9.58
CA PRO A 181 9.50 10.78 -10.56
C PRO A 181 8.38 11.18 -11.54
N ALA A 182 8.53 10.79 -12.80
CA ALA A 182 7.48 11.00 -13.80
C ALA A 182 6.27 10.12 -13.45
N VAL A 183 5.08 10.72 -13.53
CA VAL A 183 3.78 10.05 -13.32
C VAL A 183 3.12 9.87 -14.69
N PHE A 184 2.64 8.67 -15.02
CA PHE A 184 1.87 8.45 -16.25
C PHE A 184 0.96 7.21 -16.19
N SER A 185 -0.12 7.20 -16.98
CA SER A 185 -0.98 6.04 -17.24
C SER A 185 -1.05 5.75 -18.74
N THR A 186 -2.00 4.90 -19.17
CA THR A 186 -2.34 4.64 -20.58
C THR A 186 -2.52 5.92 -21.41
N ASP A 187 -3.10 6.97 -20.81
CA ASP A 187 -3.69 8.13 -21.50
C ASP A 187 -3.43 9.48 -20.78
N ARG A 188 -2.75 9.49 -19.62
CA ARG A 188 -2.48 10.68 -18.81
C ARG A 188 -1.01 10.81 -18.45
N ASP A 189 -0.56 12.03 -18.23
CA ASP A 189 0.81 12.36 -17.84
C ASP A 189 0.81 13.43 -16.75
N GLY A 190 1.70 13.27 -15.76
CA GLY A 190 1.82 14.16 -14.62
C GLY A 190 0.90 13.83 -13.44
N GLU A 191 1.30 14.29 -12.24
CA GLU A 191 0.57 14.04 -10.99
C GLU A 191 -0.86 14.61 -11.04
N ALA A 192 -1.03 15.82 -11.59
CA ALA A 192 -2.31 16.53 -11.60
C ALA A 192 -3.41 15.78 -12.37
N ASP A 193 -3.07 15.18 -13.51
CA ASP A 193 -4.03 14.48 -14.35
C ASP A 193 -4.30 13.06 -13.86
N ALA A 194 -3.31 12.39 -13.24
CA ALA A 194 -3.47 11.05 -12.68
C ALA A 194 -4.14 11.01 -11.30
N HIS A 195 -3.94 12.03 -10.45
CA HIS A 195 -4.39 12.01 -9.06
C HIS A 195 -5.92 11.95 -8.93
N GLY A 196 -6.40 10.96 -8.18
CA GLY A 196 -7.82 10.73 -7.95
C GLY A 196 -8.56 10.21 -9.18
N ARG A 197 -7.85 9.77 -10.23
CA ARG A 197 -8.45 9.14 -11.42
C ARG A 197 -8.38 7.63 -11.36
N ARG A 198 -9.33 7.00 -12.07
CA ARG A 198 -9.32 5.56 -12.34
C ARG A 198 -8.51 5.34 -13.63
N ALA A 199 -7.63 4.36 -13.62
CA ALA A 199 -6.86 3.88 -14.76
C ALA A 199 -6.49 2.42 -14.48
N ASP A 200 -6.37 1.58 -15.51
CA ASP A 200 -6.03 0.17 -15.33
C ASP A 200 -4.66 -0.02 -14.68
N TRP A 201 -3.74 0.90 -14.99
CA TRP A 201 -2.46 1.03 -14.32
C TRP A 201 -2.01 2.49 -14.18
N LEU A 202 -1.07 2.70 -13.26
CA LEU A 202 -0.37 3.97 -13.02
C LEU A 202 1.12 3.70 -12.82
N ALA A 203 1.99 4.49 -13.43
CA ALA A 203 3.44 4.41 -13.27
C ALA A 203 4.03 5.57 -12.46
N LEU A 204 5.08 5.27 -11.70
CA LEU A 204 6.10 6.21 -11.20
C LEU A 204 7.47 5.81 -11.79
N ALA A 205 8.13 6.71 -12.51
CA ALA A 205 9.47 6.48 -13.07
C ALA A 205 10.49 7.52 -12.57
N GLY A 206 11.33 7.11 -11.62
CA GLY A 206 12.50 7.88 -11.16
C GLY A 206 13.64 7.87 -12.17
N SER A 207 14.87 8.17 -11.75
CA SER A 207 16.06 8.15 -12.61
C SER A 207 16.46 6.74 -13.09
N THR A 208 16.32 5.75 -12.21
CA THR A 208 16.97 4.43 -12.30
C THR A 208 16.03 3.25 -12.05
N TRP A 209 14.74 3.53 -11.91
CA TRP A 209 13.70 2.54 -11.57
C TRP A 209 12.33 3.00 -12.07
N THR A 210 11.45 2.02 -12.31
CA THR A 210 10.03 2.26 -12.56
C THR A 210 9.18 1.34 -11.69
N LEU A 211 8.12 1.89 -11.12
CA LEU A 211 7.02 1.17 -10.49
C LEU A 211 5.79 1.31 -11.36
N VAL A 212 5.09 0.22 -11.68
CA VAL A 212 3.80 0.27 -12.40
C VAL A 212 2.76 -0.50 -11.59
N PHE A 213 1.79 0.22 -11.04
CA PHE A 213 0.73 -0.29 -10.17
C PHE A 213 -0.50 -0.61 -11.01
N ALA A 214 -1.05 -1.81 -10.86
CA ALA A 214 -2.27 -2.26 -11.52
C ALA A 214 -3.28 -2.78 -10.50
N ALA A 215 -4.54 -2.37 -10.65
CA ALA A 215 -5.65 -2.94 -9.90
C ALA A 215 -6.11 -4.20 -10.63
N ALA A 216 -5.94 -5.36 -9.99
CA ALA A 216 -6.20 -6.65 -10.62
C ALA A 216 -7.61 -7.20 -10.35
N ASP A 217 -8.41 -6.51 -9.53
CA ASP A 217 -9.82 -6.87 -9.29
C ASP A 217 -10.76 -6.21 -10.31
N ASP A 218 -11.58 -7.01 -10.97
CA ASP A 218 -12.76 -6.54 -11.73
C ASP A 218 -13.97 -6.23 -10.82
N ALA A 219 -13.70 -5.70 -9.61
CA ALA A 219 -14.72 -5.14 -8.76
C ALA A 219 -15.47 -4.04 -9.56
N PRO A 220 -16.82 -3.93 -9.45
CA PRO A 220 -17.64 -3.08 -10.32
C PRO A 220 -17.36 -1.56 -10.21
N ARG A 221 -16.36 -1.17 -9.42
CA ARG A 221 -15.76 0.16 -9.30
C ARG A 221 -14.25 0.03 -9.00
N ARG A 222 -13.39 -0.14 -10.02
CA ARG A 222 -11.91 -0.06 -9.87
C ARG A 222 -11.52 1.22 -9.11
N ASP A 223 -10.87 1.09 -7.97
CA ASP A 223 -10.56 2.24 -7.09
C ASP A 223 -9.68 3.29 -7.79
N ALA A 224 -9.82 4.55 -7.41
CA ALA A 224 -9.02 5.63 -8.00
C ALA A 224 -7.59 5.61 -7.43
N TRP A 225 -6.60 5.99 -8.23
CA TRP A 225 -5.22 6.10 -7.76
C TRP A 225 -5.02 7.38 -6.95
N PHE A 226 -4.55 7.24 -5.72
CA PHE A 226 -3.90 8.33 -4.99
C PHE A 226 -2.44 8.35 -5.45
N VAL A 227 -1.95 9.48 -5.94
CA VAL A 227 -0.53 9.65 -6.30
C VAL A 227 0.00 11.00 -5.85
N ARG A 228 1.21 10.98 -5.31
CA ARG A 228 2.08 12.14 -5.07
C ARG A 228 3.43 11.85 -5.72
N ALA A 229 4.05 12.88 -6.28
CA ALA A 229 5.41 12.84 -6.81
C ALA A 229 6.22 14.04 -6.32
N ALA A 230 5.66 15.26 -6.37
CA ALA A 230 6.39 16.49 -6.07
C ALA A 230 6.65 16.72 -4.58
N GLU A 231 5.61 16.61 -3.73
CA GLU A 231 5.75 16.73 -2.27
C GLU A 231 6.58 15.55 -1.72
N TYR A 232 6.14 14.34 -2.08
CA TYR A 232 6.85 13.09 -1.90
C TYR A 232 6.39 12.05 -2.93
N PRO A 233 7.24 11.11 -3.35
CA PRO A 233 6.81 9.96 -4.14
C PRO A 233 5.96 8.98 -3.33
N GLY A 234 4.70 8.79 -3.71
CA GLY A 234 3.86 7.75 -3.12
C GLY A 234 2.57 7.47 -3.89
N VAL A 235 2.19 6.19 -3.95
CA VAL A 235 0.98 5.71 -4.63
C VAL A 235 0.12 4.88 -3.68
N GLY A 236 -1.20 5.01 -3.77
CA GLY A 236 -2.13 4.14 -3.08
C GLY A 236 -3.38 3.83 -3.90
N SER A 237 -3.92 2.63 -3.73
CA SER A 237 -5.17 2.19 -4.34
C SER A 237 -6.34 2.70 -3.50
N SER A 238 -6.93 3.86 -3.83
CA SER A 238 -7.85 4.61 -2.95
C SER A 238 -9.19 3.89 -2.71
N LEU A 239 -9.15 2.86 -1.85
CA LEU A 239 -10.25 1.99 -1.49
C LEU A 239 -11.48 2.83 -1.19
N ALA A 240 -12.55 2.74 -1.99
CA ALA A 240 -13.76 3.57 -1.87
C ALA A 240 -13.44 5.08 -1.64
N CYS A 241 -12.84 5.71 -2.66
CA CYS A 241 -12.33 7.08 -2.61
C CYS A 241 -13.37 8.19 -2.30
N GLU A 242 -14.62 8.02 -2.75
CA GLU A 242 -15.67 9.04 -2.71
C GLU A 242 -16.45 9.06 -1.38
N GLU A 243 -16.78 7.87 -0.85
CA GLU A 243 -17.67 7.69 0.30
C GLU A 243 -17.03 6.80 1.38
N ARG A 244 -17.51 6.94 2.63
CA ARG A 244 -17.15 6.01 3.70
C ARG A 244 -17.76 4.64 3.36
N LEU A 245 -16.96 3.59 3.48
CA LEU A 245 -17.39 2.22 3.20
C LEU A 245 -17.92 1.58 4.49
N PRO A 246 -19.21 1.23 4.59
CA PRO A 246 -19.70 0.39 5.67
C PRO A 246 -19.23 -1.06 5.48
N LEU A 247 -18.94 -1.76 6.57
CA LEU A 247 -18.88 -3.22 6.64
C LEU A 247 -19.81 -3.70 7.75
N ALA A 248 -20.81 -4.53 7.41
CA ALA A 248 -21.65 -5.22 8.37
C ALA A 248 -20.85 -6.25 9.20
N PRO A 249 -21.37 -6.71 10.36
CA PRO A 249 -20.76 -7.80 11.13
C PRO A 249 -20.47 -9.04 10.28
N GLY A 250 -19.22 -9.51 10.26
CA GLY A 250 -18.77 -10.65 9.44
C GLY A 250 -18.56 -10.34 7.95
N GLU A 251 -18.94 -9.16 7.46
CA GLU A 251 -18.66 -8.74 6.09
C GLU A 251 -17.15 -8.57 5.87
N SER A 252 -16.69 -8.83 4.66
CA SER A 252 -15.28 -8.72 4.26
C SER A 252 -15.13 -7.93 2.97
N ILE A 253 -14.08 -7.11 2.87
CA ILE A 253 -13.65 -6.49 1.61
C ILE A 253 -12.24 -6.92 1.23
N SER A 254 -12.10 -7.42 0.00
CA SER A 254 -10.82 -7.85 -0.56
C SER A 254 -10.28 -6.86 -1.60
N ARG A 255 -8.95 -6.80 -1.74
CA ARG A 255 -8.25 -6.17 -2.87
C ARG A 255 -7.00 -6.94 -3.31
N ARG A 256 -6.74 -6.98 -4.62
CA ARG A 256 -5.49 -7.40 -5.27
C ARG A 256 -4.87 -6.19 -6.01
N VAL A 257 -3.63 -5.87 -5.66
CA VAL A 257 -2.83 -4.85 -6.35
C VAL A 257 -1.51 -5.47 -6.77
N VAL A 258 -1.28 -5.53 -8.08
CA VAL A 258 -0.04 -6.02 -8.67
C VAL A 258 0.84 -4.81 -8.99
N THR A 259 2.09 -4.82 -8.54
CA THR A 259 3.06 -3.75 -8.80
C THR A 259 4.26 -4.31 -9.54
N VAL A 260 4.43 -3.93 -10.80
CA VAL A 260 5.68 -4.16 -11.54
C VAL A 260 6.76 -3.29 -10.93
N VAL A 261 7.92 -3.89 -10.65
CA VAL A 261 9.14 -3.24 -10.20
C VAL A 261 10.22 -3.51 -11.24
N ALA A 262 10.67 -2.47 -11.94
CA ALA A 262 11.59 -2.57 -13.07
C ALA A 262 12.86 -1.73 -12.89
N ASP A 263 13.98 -2.24 -13.40
CA ASP A 263 15.22 -1.51 -13.57
C ASP A 263 15.05 -0.41 -14.65
N GLY A 264 15.58 0.79 -14.40
CA GLY A 264 15.56 1.89 -15.35
C GLY A 264 14.18 2.56 -15.55
N ARG A 265 14.08 3.41 -16.57
CA ARG A 265 12.85 4.12 -16.93
C ARG A 265 12.14 3.38 -18.06
N LEU A 266 10.91 2.93 -17.82
CA LEU A 266 10.06 2.33 -18.84
C LEU A 266 9.31 3.41 -19.63
N GLY A 267 9.13 3.17 -20.93
CA GLY A 267 8.13 3.86 -21.74
C GLY A 267 6.70 3.33 -21.50
N ARG A 268 5.70 4.09 -21.95
CA ARG A 268 4.27 3.80 -21.75
C ARG A 268 3.84 2.43 -22.30
N ALA A 269 4.40 2.02 -23.44
CA ALA A 269 4.11 0.72 -24.07
C ALA A 269 4.76 -0.45 -23.31
N GLU A 270 5.98 -0.27 -22.80
CA GLU A 270 6.69 -1.29 -22.01
C GLU A 270 6.02 -1.49 -20.65
N ALA A 271 5.59 -0.40 -20.00
CA ALA A 271 4.81 -0.42 -18.77
C ALA A 271 3.49 -1.19 -18.94
N ALA A 272 2.75 -0.93 -20.02
CA ALA A 272 1.51 -1.64 -20.32
C ALA A 272 1.74 -3.15 -20.54
N ALA A 273 2.71 -3.52 -21.38
CA ALA A 273 3.02 -4.93 -21.66
C ALA A 273 3.49 -5.72 -20.42
N LEU A 274 4.24 -5.07 -19.51
CA LEU A 274 4.64 -5.69 -18.25
C LEU A 274 3.46 -5.84 -17.27
N VAL A 275 2.51 -4.91 -17.25
CA VAL A 275 1.28 -5.02 -16.46
C VAL A 275 0.40 -6.16 -16.99
N GLU A 276 0.18 -6.24 -18.30
CA GLU A 276 -0.59 -7.32 -18.93
C GLU A 276 -0.01 -8.69 -18.56
N LYS A 277 1.31 -8.84 -18.64
CA LYS A 277 2.00 -10.07 -18.19
C LYS A 277 1.81 -10.31 -16.69
N ALA A 278 1.99 -9.29 -15.86
CA ALA A 278 1.97 -9.45 -14.39
C ALA A 278 0.58 -9.75 -13.81
N VAL A 279 -0.50 -9.37 -14.48
CA VAL A 279 -1.88 -9.62 -14.05
C VAL A 279 -2.41 -10.96 -14.56
N ALA A 280 -1.82 -11.50 -15.63
CA ALA A 280 -2.17 -12.81 -16.21
C ALA A 280 -1.57 -14.02 -15.46
N GLU A 281 -0.62 -13.78 -14.53
CA GLU A 281 -0.03 -14.78 -13.63
C GLU A 281 -0.79 -14.85 -12.28
#